data_AF-R6M981-F1
#
_entry.id   AF-R6M981-F1
#
_cell.length_a   1.000
_cell.length_b   1.000
_cell.length_c   1.000
_cell.angle_alpha   90.00
_cell.angle_beta   90.00
_cell.angle_gamma   90.00
#
_symmetry.space_group_name_H-M   'P 1'
#
loop_
_entity.id
_entity.type
_entity.pdbx_description
1 polymer ?
#
loop_
_entity_poly.entity_id
_entity_poly.type
_entity_poly.pdbx_seq_one_letter_code
_entity_poly.pdbx_strand_id
1 'polypeptide(L)'
;MTNIQMKSSAPFTEQTITSINNIKVQTPLNLKEIHNLNQTAGVSDNKDSGQTSNQGTINTDNTNTIGNAPVFNNAATVTNTNTTKTMTIPPLIHTTMKGQKIQFFTGGSVQKIKACLGWNISNTECDVDVSAFMLDSTGKVPGDDWFVFYGQTKSPDGSVIFNEAEKNDRESITIDLNNLSPSVKKIVFVLTINEAYEKKLNFSMIKDAYVRILNYSNNSELVSFKMDEYYENVTSMMIGEVYLHNGNWKFNAVGNGVSKDLAGLCGLYGVQIV
;
A
#
# COMPACT_ATOMS: atom_id res chain seq x y z
N MET A 1 -13.19 5.61 38.52
CA MET A 1 -11.82 5.92 38.10
C MET A 1 -10.96 4.71 38.39
N THR A 2 -10.63 3.92 37.37
CA THR A 2 -9.84 2.68 37.53
C THR A 2 -8.36 3.06 37.54
N ASN A 3 -7.70 2.85 38.67
CA ASN A 3 -6.32 3.25 38.90
C ASN A 3 -5.38 2.21 38.28
N ILE A 4 -4.79 2.52 37.12
CA ILE A 4 -3.79 1.65 36.48
C ILE A 4 -2.43 2.00 37.09
N GLN A 5 -1.89 1.08 37.89
CA GLN A 5 -0.53 1.18 38.44
C GLN A 5 0.51 1.12 37.32
N MET A 6 1.21 2.25 37.09
CA MET A 6 2.40 2.29 36.24
C MET A 6 3.54 1.48 36.88
N LYS A 7 4.09 0.52 36.13
CA LYS A 7 5.15 -0.40 36.57
C LYS A 7 6.58 0.06 36.21
N SER A 8 6.82 1.37 36.07
CA SER A 8 8.18 1.89 35.87
C SER A 8 8.44 3.09 36.78
N SER A 9 9.26 2.88 37.81
CA SER A 9 9.65 3.89 38.80
C SER A 9 10.96 4.63 38.45
N ALA A 10 11.42 4.59 37.19
CA ALA A 10 12.63 5.30 36.74
C ALA A 10 12.58 5.67 35.24
N PRO A 11 13.24 6.76 34.82
CA PRO A 11 13.37 7.14 33.40
C PRO A 11 14.22 6.12 32.63
N PHE A 12 13.84 5.85 31.37
CA PHE A 12 14.55 4.94 30.49
C PHE A 12 15.96 5.48 30.16
N THR A 13 16.99 4.74 30.56
CA THR A 13 18.39 5.00 30.24
C THR A 13 18.86 4.07 29.11
N GLU A 14 19.94 4.41 28.40
CA GLU A 14 20.52 3.53 27.36
C GLU A 14 20.72 2.10 27.86
N GLN A 15 21.14 1.94 29.13
CA GLN A 15 21.35 0.66 29.79
C GLN A 15 20.05 -0.15 30.02
N THR A 16 18.91 0.52 30.24
CA THR A 16 17.60 -0.16 30.36
C THR A 16 17.01 -0.53 29.00
N ILE A 17 17.36 0.22 27.94
CA ILE A 17 16.93 -0.10 26.57
C ILE A 17 17.68 -1.33 26.04
N THR A 18 18.98 -1.47 26.33
CA THR A 18 19.76 -2.63 25.86
C THR A 18 19.31 -3.95 26.52
N SER A 19 18.77 -3.90 27.74
CA SER A 19 18.31 -5.08 28.47
C SER A 19 16.92 -5.58 28.01
N ILE A 20 16.14 -4.77 27.30
CA ILE A 20 14.85 -5.17 26.71
C ILE A 20 15.06 -6.10 25.51
N ASN A 21 16.10 -5.88 24.71
CA ASN A 21 16.43 -6.74 23.56
C ASN A 21 17.06 -8.09 23.95
N ASN A 22 17.36 -8.31 25.24
CA ASN A 22 17.88 -9.58 25.74
C ASN A 22 16.78 -10.53 26.26
N ILE A 23 15.49 -10.20 26.05
CA ILE A 23 14.40 -11.16 26.28
C ILE A 23 14.48 -12.23 25.19
N LYS A 24 15.19 -13.34 25.53
CA LYS A 24 15.26 -14.65 24.85
C LYS A 24 14.62 -14.69 23.45
N VAL A 25 15.40 -14.33 22.43
CA VAL A 25 15.18 -14.87 21.09
C VAL A 25 15.42 -16.37 21.20
N GLN A 26 14.36 -17.18 21.25
CA GLN A 26 14.51 -18.62 21.05
C GLN A 26 15.09 -18.82 19.64
N THR A 27 16.14 -19.63 19.54
CA THR A 27 16.66 -20.10 18.26
C THR A 27 15.52 -20.72 17.44
N PRO A 28 15.56 -20.65 16.10
CA PRO A 28 14.53 -21.25 15.25
C PRO A 28 14.34 -22.72 15.63
N LEU A 29 13.10 -23.12 15.91
CA LEU A 29 12.77 -24.51 16.21
C LEU A 29 13.10 -25.38 15.00
N ASN A 30 13.75 -26.51 15.22
CA ASN A 30 14.05 -27.46 14.16
C ASN A 30 12.83 -28.33 13.81
N LEU A 31 12.85 -28.98 12.64
CA LEU A 31 11.73 -29.81 12.16
C LEU A 31 11.30 -30.91 13.16
N LYS A 32 12.20 -31.42 14.01
CA LYS A 32 11.86 -32.45 15.01
C LYS A 32 11.10 -31.85 16.19
N GLU A 33 11.42 -30.62 16.59
CA GLU A 33 10.73 -29.90 17.66
C GLU A 33 9.31 -29.49 17.23
N ILE A 34 9.14 -29.08 15.97
CA ILE A 34 7.83 -28.77 15.39
C ILE A 34 6.95 -30.03 15.33
N HIS A 35 7.52 -31.19 14.99
CA HIS A 35 6.76 -32.44 14.92
C HIS A 35 6.27 -32.93 16.30
N ASN A 36 7.04 -32.70 17.37
CA ASN A 36 6.65 -33.13 18.72
C ASN A 36 5.57 -32.22 19.34
N LEU A 37 5.52 -30.94 18.98
CA LEU A 37 4.44 -30.04 19.39
C LEU A 37 3.08 -30.47 18.80
N ASN A 38 3.07 -30.91 17.54
CA ASN A 38 1.86 -31.38 16.86
C ASN A 38 1.39 -32.77 17.32
N GLN A 39 2.22 -33.55 18.02
CA GLN A 39 1.81 -34.84 18.58
C GLN A 39 1.22 -34.73 19.99
N THR A 40 1.42 -33.61 20.69
CA THR A 40 0.96 -33.46 22.09
C THR A 40 -0.41 -32.74 22.18
N ALA A 41 -0.99 -32.34 21.05
CA ALA A 41 -2.31 -31.72 20.96
C ALA A 41 -3.24 -32.53 20.04
N GLY A 42 -3.68 -33.71 20.50
CA GLY A 42 -4.80 -34.41 19.87
C GLY A 42 -4.81 -35.93 20.03
N VAL A 43 -5.24 -36.44 21.18
CA VAL A 43 -5.94 -37.73 21.25
C VAL A 43 -7.06 -37.67 22.28
N SER A 44 -8.32 -37.70 21.80
CA SER A 44 -9.48 -38.35 22.43
C SER A 44 -10.54 -38.53 21.32
N ASP A 45 -10.54 -39.70 20.68
CA ASP A 45 -11.65 -40.70 20.71
C ASP A 45 -12.82 -40.39 19.76
N ASN A 46 -13.09 -41.23 18.76
CA ASN A 46 -13.84 -42.49 18.93
C ASN A 46 -13.94 -43.30 17.62
N LYS A 47 -13.99 -44.63 17.76
CA LYS A 47 -14.22 -45.63 16.70
C LYS A 47 -15.73 -45.69 16.34
N ASP A 48 -16.07 -45.93 15.07
CA ASP A 48 -16.96 -47.04 14.70
C ASP A 48 -16.88 -47.37 13.18
N SER A 49 -17.36 -48.57 12.88
CA SER A 49 -17.18 -49.45 11.73
C SER A 49 -18.41 -49.46 10.80
N GLY A 50 -18.23 -49.90 9.54
CA GLY A 50 -19.37 -50.24 8.68
C GLY A 50 -19.08 -50.31 7.18
N GLN A 51 -18.93 -51.53 6.66
CA GLN A 51 -18.83 -51.90 5.24
C GLN A 51 -20.10 -51.53 4.44
N THR A 52 -20.00 -51.32 3.12
CA THR A 52 -20.50 -52.27 2.09
C THR A 52 -20.31 -51.76 0.65
N SER A 53 -20.01 -52.75 -0.19
CA SER A 53 -19.78 -52.82 -1.62
C SER A 53 -21.04 -52.63 -2.48
N ASN A 54 -20.87 -52.21 -3.74
CA ASN A 54 -21.32 -53.02 -4.89
C ASN A 54 -20.83 -52.49 -6.25
N GLN A 55 -20.27 -53.43 -7.02
CA GLN A 55 -20.08 -53.39 -8.48
C GLN A 55 -21.38 -53.77 -9.20
N GLY A 56 -21.55 -53.30 -10.44
CA GLY A 56 -22.57 -53.79 -11.37
C GLY A 56 -22.37 -53.26 -12.79
N THR A 57 -21.74 -54.07 -13.64
CA THR A 57 -21.61 -53.92 -15.09
C THR A 57 -22.87 -54.45 -15.79
N ILE A 58 -23.28 -53.90 -16.94
CA ILE A 58 -23.81 -54.63 -18.13
C ILE A 58 -23.91 -53.66 -19.33
N ASN A 59 -23.39 -54.11 -20.48
CA ASN A 59 -23.53 -53.56 -21.83
C ASN A 59 -24.80 -54.07 -22.52
N THR A 60 -25.38 -53.30 -23.46
CA THR A 60 -25.96 -53.83 -24.71
C THR A 60 -26.15 -52.72 -25.77
N ASP A 61 -25.73 -53.03 -26.99
CA ASP A 61 -25.80 -52.24 -28.23
C ASP A 61 -27.23 -52.05 -28.78
N ASN A 62 -27.50 -50.92 -29.48
CA ASN A 62 -28.14 -50.96 -30.81
C ASN A 62 -28.09 -49.62 -31.60
N THR A 63 -27.57 -49.71 -32.83
CA THR A 63 -27.84 -49.02 -34.12
C THR A 63 -28.53 -47.62 -34.16
N ASN A 64 -27.95 -46.64 -34.88
CA ASN A 64 -28.21 -46.33 -36.30
C ASN A 64 -27.64 -44.98 -36.81
N THR A 65 -27.16 -44.99 -38.07
CA THR A 65 -27.11 -43.91 -39.09
C THR A 65 -26.22 -42.66 -38.94
N ILE A 66 -25.45 -42.45 -40.02
CA ILE A 66 -24.52 -41.37 -40.33
C ILE A 66 -25.28 -40.14 -40.86
N GLY A 67 -24.99 -38.96 -40.31
CA GLY A 67 -25.40 -37.66 -40.83
C GLY A 67 -24.46 -36.57 -40.33
N ASN A 68 -23.65 -36.00 -41.24
CA ASN A 68 -22.61 -35.01 -40.96
C ASN A 68 -23.13 -33.74 -40.27
N ALA A 69 -22.53 -33.38 -39.13
CA ALA A 69 -22.56 -32.02 -38.57
C ALA A 69 -21.13 -31.67 -38.05
N PRO A 70 -20.66 -30.42 -38.22
CA PRO A 70 -19.26 -30.08 -38.01
C PRO A 70 -18.86 -30.09 -36.53
N VAL A 71 -17.66 -30.61 -36.29
CA VAL A 71 -16.96 -30.66 -35.01
C VAL A 71 -16.55 -29.24 -34.59
N PHE A 72 -17.12 -28.72 -33.50
CA PHE A 72 -16.53 -27.57 -32.79
C PHE A 72 -15.56 -28.09 -31.74
N ASN A 73 -14.27 -27.94 -32.03
CA ASN A 73 -13.18 -28.29 -31.13
C ASN A 73 -12.96 -27.12 -30.15
N ASN A 74 -13.57 -27.16 -28.97
CA ASN A 74 -13.27 -26.23 -27.87
C ASN A 74 -12.54 -26.97 -26.75
N ALA A 75 -11.27 -27.31 -27.00
CA ALA A 75 -10.28 -27.45 -25.95
C ALA A 75 -9.56 -26.10 -25.81
N ALA A 76 -10.24 -25.10 -25.25
CA ALA A 76 -9.58 -23.92 -24.72
C ALA A 76 -9.26 -24.21 -23.25
N THR A 77 -8.03 -24.69 -23.02
CA THR A 77 -7.37 -24.63 -21.73
C THR A 77 -7.46 -23.18 -21.23
N VAL A 78 -8.29 -22.95 -20.22
CA VAL A 78 -8.34 -21.68 -19.49
C VAL A 78 -7.05 -21.57 -18.69
N THR A 79 -6.00 -21.05 -19.33
CA THR A 79 -4.83 -20.54 -18.62
C THR A 79 -5.19 -19.14 -18.10
N ASN A 80 -5.62 -19.07 -16.85
CA ASN A 80 -5.61 -17.83 -16.08
C ASN A 80 -4.16 -17.39 -15.88
N THR A 81 -3.66 -16.52 -16.76
CA THR A 81 -2.40 -15.81 -16.55
C THR A 81 -2.71 -14.40 -16.04
N ASN A 82 -3.11 -14.29 -14.78
CA ASN A 82 -2.98 -13.02 -14.04
C ASN A 82 -1.51 -12.84 -13.67
N THR A 83 -0.66 -12.59 -14.67
CA THR A 83 0.70 -12.12 -14.44
C THR A 83 0.62 -10.63 -14.21
N THR A 84 0.75 -10.18 -12.96
CA THR A 84 0.95 -8.77 -12.65
C THR A 84 2.15 -8.27 -13.45
N LYS A 85 1.91 -7.36 -14.39
CA LYS A 85 2.97 -6.74 -15.15
C LYS A 85 3.84 -5.94 -14.18
N THR A 86 5.02 -6.45 -13.86
CA THR A 86 6.07 -5.70 -13.18
C THR A 86 6.37 -4.46 -14.02
N MET A 87 6.24 -3.29 -13.39
CA MET A 87 6.50 -2.02 -14.02
C MET A 87 7.99 -1.72 -13.97
N THR A 88 8.54 -1.26 -15.09
CA THR A 88 9.89 -0.69 -15.13
C THR A 88 9.85 0.67 -14.45
N ILE A 89 10.70 0.88 -13.45
CA ILE A 89 10.83 2.18 -12.79
C ILE A 89 11.40 3.18 -13.81
N PRO A 90 10.76 4.34 -14.03
CA PRO A 90 11.36 5.39 -14.85
C PRO A 90 12.67 5.89 -14.22
N PRO A 91 13.59 6.48 -15.00
CA PRO A 91 14.79 7.08 -14.45
C PRO A 91 14.44 8.13 -13.38
N LEU A 92 14.99 7.95 -12.18
CA LEU A 92 14.91 8.91 -11.08
C LEU A 92 16.19 9.75 -11.12
N ILE A 93 16.09 10.99 -11.60
CA ILE A 93 17.23 11.83 -12.00
C ILE A 93 17.74 12.64 -10.80
N HIS A 94 16.84 13.25 -10.04
CA HIS A 94 17.13 14.11 -8.90
C HIS A 94 16.73 13.43 -7.60
N THR A 95 17.43 12.33 -7.29
CA THR A 95 17.09 11.49 -6.13
C THR A 95 17.40 12.18 -4.80
N THR A 96 16.52 11.93 -3.83
CA THR A 96 16.68 12.32 -2.43
C THR A 96 16.49 11.10 -1.52
N MET A 97 16.86 11.21 -0.25
CA MET A 97 16.73 10.16 0.76
C MET A 97 15.66 10.50 1.79
N LYS A 98 15.17 9.47 2.49
CA LYS A 98 14.24 9.61 3.61
C LYS A 98 14.72 10.70 4.61
N GLY A 99 13.81 11.60 4.97
CA GLY A 99 14.02 12.74 5.86
C GLY A 99 14.55 14.02 5.19
N GLN A 100 15.09 13.93 3.97
CA GLN A 100 15.62 15.09 3.26
C GLN A 100 14.52 16.00 2.72
N LYS A 101 14.81 17.30 2.73
CA LYS A 101 13.89 18.39 2.36
C LYS A 101 14.48 19.20 1.21
N ILE A 102 13.88 19.10 0.03
CA ILE A 102 14.36 19.73 -1.19
C ILE A 102 13.43 20.86 -1.57
N GLN A 103 13.95 22.08 -1.73
CA GLN A 103 13.18 23.17 -2.33
C GLN A 103 13.06 22.95 -3.83
N PHE A 104 11.93 23.29 -4.42
CA PHE A 104 11.81 23.29 -5.87
C PHE A 104 12.68 24.42 -6.45
N PHE A 105 13.87 24.07 -6.94
CA PHE A 105 14.74 25.01 -7.64
C PHE A 105 14.43 24.95 -9.13
N THR A 106 13.71 25.95 -9.62
CA THR A 106 13.71 26.30 -11.03
C THR A 106 14.25 27.71 -11.16
N GLY A 107 14.81 28.09 -12.30
CA GLY A 107 15.23 29.47 -12.60
C GLY A 107 14.07 30.48 -12.69
N GLY A 108 13.03 30.30 -11.87
CA GLY A 108 11.73 30.97 -11.78
C GLY A 108 10.83 30.25 -10.77
N SER A 109 9.63 30.77 -10.49
CA SER A 109 8.66 30.14 -9.56
C SER A 109 7.97 28.93 -10.19
N VAL A 110 7.99 27.78 -9.52
CA VAL A 110 7.20 26.61 -9.91
C VAL A 110 5.72 26.88 -9.62
N GLN A 111 4.92 26.98 -10.67
CA GLN A 111 3.49 27.29 -10.55
C GLN A 111 2.64 26.03 -10.41
N LYS A 112 2.98 24.98 -11.15
CA LYS A 112 2.21 23.74 -11.20
C LYS A 112 3.16 22.56 -11.23
N ILE A 113 2.89 21.56 -10.39
CA ILE A 113 3.67 20.33 -10.29
C ILE A 113 2.79 19.12 -10.56
N LYS A 114 3.44 18.00 -10.83
CA LYS A 114 2.81 16.69 -10.87
C LYS A 114 3.60 15.73 -10.01
N ALA A 115 2.97 15.17 -8.98
CA ALA A 115 3.52 14.05 -8.22
C ALA A 115 3.14 12.77 -8.95
N CYS A 116 4.11 12.07 -9.51
CA CYS A 116 3.97 10.79 -10.17
C CYS A 116 4.42 9.67 -9.23
N LEU A 117 3.60 8.64 -9.06
CA LEU A 117 3.85 7.56 -8.12
C LEU A 117 3.79 6.20 -8.82
N GLY A 118 4.61 5.28 -8.35
CA GLY A 118 4.62 3.92 -8.89
C GLY A 118 5.17 2.92 -7.89
N TRP A 119 4.79 1.67 -8.09
CA TRP A 119 5.20 0.52 -7.28
C TRP A 119 5.03 -0.78 -8.08
N ASN A 120 5.67 -1.81 -7.56
CA ASN A 120 5.50 -3.21 -7.92
C ASN A 120 4.92 -3.97 -6.73
N ILE A 121 4.28 -5.11 -7.00
CA ILE A 121 3.71 -5.98 -5.97
C ILE A 121 4.24 -7.40 -6.15
N SER A 122 4.54 -8.09 -5.05
CA SER A 122 4.85 -9.53 -5.07
C SER A 122 3.65 -10.40 -4.76
N ASN A 123 2.58 -9.84 -4.17
CA ASN A 123 1.29 -10.50 -4.03
C ASN A 123 0.28 -9.81 -4.96
N THR A 124 -0.37 -10.58 -5.85
CA THR A 124 -1.38 -10.10 -6.80
C THR A 124 -2.64 -9.55 -6.15
N GLU A 125 -2.90 -9.90 -4.90
CA GLU A 125 -4.04 -9.39 -4.13
C GLU A 125 -3.81 -7.96 -3.61
N CYS A 126 -2.57 -7.45 -3.65
CA CYS A 126 -2.26 -6.08 -3.27
C CYS A 126 -2.81 -5.09 -4.29
N ASP A 127 -3.98 -4.56 -3.96
CA ASP A 127 -4.56 -3.38 -4.57
C ASP A 127 -4.08 -2.15 -3.79
N VAL A 128 -3.27 -1.29 -4.43
CA VAL A 128 -2.62 -0.16 -3.77
C VAL A 128 -3.14 1.11 -4.41
N ASP A 129 -3.54 2.07 -3.58
CA ASP A 129 -4.05 3.36 -4.02
C ASP A 129 -3.19 4.51 -3.50
N VAL A 130 -3.07 5.55 -4.31
CA VAL A 130 -2.57 6.87 -3.90
C VAL A 130 -3.73 7.72 -3.40
N SER A 131 -3.49 8.42 -2.30
CA SER A 131 -4.32 9.53 -1.88
C SER A 131 -3.49 10.74 -1.45
N ALA A 132 -4.13 11.91 -1.45
CA ALA A 132 -3.53 13.18 -1.08
C ALA A 132 -4.39 13.90 -0.04
N PHE A 133 -3.79 14.25 1.10
CA PHE A 133 -4.43 15.08 2.13
C PHE A 133 -3.89 16.50 2.06
N MET A 134 -4.76 17.49 1.82
CA MET A 134 -4.38 18.90 1.87
C MET A 134 -4.60 19.44 3.28
N LEU A 135 -3.50 19.72 3.97
CA LEU A 135 -3.47 20.06 5.39
C LEU A 135 -3.22 21.55 5.59
N ASP A 136 -3.91 22.11 6.57
CA ASP A 136 -3.70 23.45 7.08
C ASP A 136 -2.48 23.54 8.03
N SER A 137 -2.32 24.69 8.70
CA SER A 137 -1.24 24.90 9.68
C SER A 137 -1.36 24.03 10.94
N THR A 138 -2.53 23.47 11.24
CA THR A 138 -2.73 22.54 12.36
C THR A 138 -2.36 21.11 11.99
N GLY A 139 -2.09 20.83 10.71
CA GLY A 139 -1.82 19.49 10.21
C GLY A 139 -3.10 18.67 9.97
N LYS A 140 -4.24 19.34 9.83
CA LYS A 140 -5.54 18.73 9.54
C LYS A 140 -6.11 19.27 8.24
N VAL A 141 -7.03 18.52 7.64
CA VAL A 141 -7.79 19.00 6.48
C VAL A 141 -8.69 20.17 6.90
N PRO A 142 -8.83 21.23 6.08
CA PRO A 142 -9.80 22.31 6.34
C PRO A 142 -11.27 21.82 6.35
N GLY A 143 -11.54 20.73 5.64
CA GLY A 143 -12.83 20.05 5.54
C GLY A 143 -12.65 18.67 4.91
N ASP A 144 -13.65 17.80 4.99
CA ASP A 144 -13.57 16.41 4.52
C ASP A 144 -13.33 16.31 3.00
N ASP A 145 -13.71 17.35 2.27
CA ASP A 145 -13.49 17.51 0.84
C ASP A 145 -12.05 17.89 0.46
N TRP A 146 -11.19 18.23 1.44
CA TRP A 146 -9.75 18.50 1.25
C TRP A 146 -8.88 17.25 1.30
N PHE A 147 -9.46 16.14 0.86
CA PHE A 147 -8.85 14.83 0.71
C PHE A 147 -9.20 14.31 -0.69
N VAL A 148 -8.17 14.00 -1.47
CA VAL A 148 -8.29 13.61 -2.88
C VAL A 148 -7.79 12.18 -3.07
N PHE A 149 -8.60 11.37 -3.73
CA PHE A 149 -8.37 9.95 -4.03
C PHE A 149 -9.22 9.54 -5.24
N TYR A 150 -9.20 8.27 -5.65
CA TYR A 150 -9.95 7.80 -6.83
C TYR A 150 -11.46 8.10 -6.77
N GLY A 151 -12.08 8.10 -5.58
CA GLY A 151 -13.51 8.41 -5.39
C GLY A 151 -13.83 9.91 -5.30
N GLN A 152 -12.83 10.75 -5.07
CA GLN A 152 -12.94 12.21 -5.06
C GLN A 152 -11.70 12.79 -5.73
N THR A 153 -11.75 12.89 -7.04
CA THR A 153 -10.56 13.14 -7.86
C THR A 153 -10.10 14.60 -7.87
N LYS A 154 -10.83 15.51 -7.22
CA LYS A 154 -10.55 16.94 -7.25
C LYS A 154 -10.84 17.60 -5.91
N SER A 155 -9.93 18.47 -5.51
CA SER A 155 -10.06 19.38 -4.38
C SER A 155 -11.14 20.47 -4.58
N PRO A 156 -11.64 21.11 -3.51
CA PRO A 156 -12.73 22.09 -3.62
C PRO A 156 -12.34 23.35 -4.42
N ASP A 157 -11.09 23.78 -4.31
CA ASP A 157 -10.54 24.89 -5.11
C ASP A 157 -10.04 24.46 -6.50
N GLY A 158 -10.04 23.15 -6.76
CA GLY A 158 -9.58 22.55 -8.01
C GLY A 158 -8.08 22.60 -8.26
N SER A 159 -7.29 22.95 -7.26
CA SER A 159 -5.83 23.04 -7.36
C SER A 159 -5.16 21.66 -7.37
N VAL A 160 -5.70 20.70 -6.62
CA VAL A 160 -5.24 19.31 -6.53
C VAL A 160 -6.18 18.39 -7.30
N ILE A 161 -5.63 17.60 -8.22
CA ILE A 161 -6.36 16.69 -9.11
C ILE A 161 -5.66 15.33 -9.18
N PHE A 162 -6.37 14.25 -8.84
CA PHE A 162 -5.95 12.86 -9.05
C PHE A 162 -6.13 12.44 -10.51
N ASN A 163 -5.16 11.70 -11.02
CA ASN A 163 -5.17 11.16 -12.38
C ASN A 163 -4.72 9.70 -12.30
N GLU A 164 -5.54 8.80 -12.84
CA GLU A 164 -5.22 7.39 -12.98
C GLU A 164 -4.11 7.20 -14.04
N ALA A 165 -3.28 6.17 -13.83
CA ALA A 165 -2.43 5.51 -14.83
C ALA A 165 -1.83 6.41 -15.93
N GLU A 166 -0.59 6.86 -15.71
CA GLU A 166 0.15 7.64 -16.72
C GLU A 166 1.42 6.94 -17.17
N LYS A 167 1.45 6.44 -18.42
CA LYS A 167 2.65 5.92 -19.12
C LYS A 167 3.47 4.90 -18.31
N ASN A 168 4.37 5.40 -17.47
CA ASN A 168 5.38 4.67 -16.69
C ASN A 168 5.15 4.76 -15.16
N ASP A 169 4.16 5.53 -14.73
CA ASP A 169 3.74 5.70 -13.35
C ASP A 169 2.35 5.09 -13.17
N ARG A 170 2.07 4.55 -11.99
CA ARG A 170 0.78 3.93 -11.68
C ARG A 170 -0.31 4.99 -11.53
N GLU A 171 -0.01 6.07 -10.84
CA GLU A 171 -0.97 7.14 -10.53
C GLU A 171 -0.26 8.48 -10.39
N SER A 172 -0.98 9.58 -10.54
CA SER A 172 -0.41 10.90 -10.34
C SER A 172 -1.37 11.93 -9.75
N ILE A 173 -0.82 12.87 -8.99
CA ILE A 173 -1.53 14.02 -8.45
C ILE A 173 -0.97 15.29 -9.08
N THR A 174 -1.80 16.01 -9.82
CA THR A 174 -1.48 17.34 -10.33
C THR A 174 -1.82 18.39 -9.28
N ILE A 175 -0.91 19.35 -9.05
CA ILE A 175 -1.08 20.41 -8.04
C ILE A 175 -0.75 21.77 -8.67
N ASP A 176 -1.74 22.65 -8.73
CA ASP A 176 -1.59 24.07 -9.06
C ASP A 176 -1.31 24.87 -7.79
N LEU A 177 -0.03 25.18 -7.56
CA LEU A 177 0.43 25.89 -6.36
C LEU A 177 -0.01 27.36 -6.33
N ASN A 178 -0.40 27.93 -7.48
CA ASN A 178 -0.89 29.31 -7.58
C ASN A 178 -2.39 29.42 -7.28
N ASN A 179 -3.16 28.38 -7.61
CA ASN A 179 -4.60 28.32 -7.34
C ASN A 179 -4.94 27.62 -6.00
N LEU A 180 -3.93 27.05 -5.33
CA LEU A 180 -4.11 26.40 -4.04
C LEU A 180 -4.55 27.40 -2.97
N SER A 181 -5.60 27.06 -2.24
CA SER A 181 -6.13 27.86 -1.14
C SER A 181 -5.04 28.24 -0.15
N PRO A 182 -4.94 29.52 0.26
CA PRO A 182 -3.95 29.95 1.23
C PRO A 182 -4.04 29.25 2.59
N SER A 183 -5.17 28.60 2.90
CA SER A 183 -5.31 27.79 4.12
C SER A 183 -4.43 26.55 4.11
N VAL A 184 -4.18 25.95 2.94
CA VAL A 184 -3.36 24.75 2.78
C VAL A 184 -1.89 25.10 2.89
N LYS A 185 -1.20 24.46 3.82
CA LYS A 185 0.25 24.61 4.05
C LYS A 185 1.04 23.39 3.67
N LYS A 186 0.38 22.26 3.46
CA LYS A 186 1.01 20.97 3.20
C LYS A 186 0.08 20.05 2.43
N ILE A 187 0.62 19.24 1.53
CA ILE A 187 -0.07 18.15 0.84
C ILE A 187 0.72 16.89 1.12
N VAL A 188 0.10 15.91 1.77
CA VAL A 188 0.73 14.61 2.09
C VAL A 188 0.25 13.56 1.13
N PHE A 189 1.17 12.83 0.50
CA PHE A 189 0.85 11.69 -0.36
C PHE A 189 0.97 10.40 0.42
N VAL A 190 -0.05 9.57 0.33
CA VAL A 190 -0.13 8.31 1.06
C VAL A 190 -0.42 7.16 0.09
N LEU A 191 0.28 6.06 0.27
CA LEU A 191 -0.03 4.77 -0.33
C LEU A 191 -0.79 3.92 0.69
N THR A 192 -1.91 3.33 0.29
CA THR A 192 -2.69 2.40 1.12
C THR A 192 -2.94 1.11 0.36
N ILE A 193 -2.89 -0.03 1.06
CA ILE A 193 -3.37 -1.29 0.49
C ILE A 193 -4.86 -1.42 0.84
N ASN A 194 -5.71 -1.58 -0.17
CA ASN A 194 -7.15 -1.76 0.02
C ASN A 194 -7.43 -3.11 0.71
N GLU A 195 -8.35 -3.11 1.68
CA GLU A 195 -8.72 -4.30 2.50
C GLU A 195 -7.52 -5.04 3.13
N ALA A 196 -6.47 -4.28 3.51
CA ALA A 196 -5.21 -4.85 4.00
C ALA A 196 -5.39 -5.78 5.21
N TYR A 197 -6.30 -5.43 6.13
CA TYR A 197 -6.52 -6.22 7.34
C TYR A 197 -7.28 -7.51 7.06
N GLU A 198 -8.35 -7.42 6.28
CA GLU A 198 -9.22 -8.53 5.90
C GLU A 198 -8.44 -9.58 5.11
N LYS A 199 -7.60 -9.11 4.17
CA LYS A 199 -6.79 -9.95 3.28
C LYS A 199 -5.38 -10.24 3.81
N LYS A 200 -5.04 -9.75 5.01
CA LYS A 200 -3.70 -9.89 5.63
C LYS A 200 -2.55 -9.43 4.72
N LEU A 201 -2.79 -8.34 3.98
CA LEU A 201 -1.81 -7.72 3.09
C LEU A 201 -1.04 -6.64 3.85
N ASN A 202 0.21 -6.42 3.44
CA ASN A 202 1.08 -5.45 4.10
C ASN A 202 2.19 -4.97 3.15
N PHE A 203 2.94 -3.96 3.59
CA PHE A 203 3.95 -3.31 2.78
C PHE A 203 5.17 -4.19 2.47
N SER A 204 5.41 -5.32 3.15
CA SER A 204 6.45 -6.28 2.73
C SER A 204 6.14 -6.94 1.37
N MET A 205 4.87 -6.87 0.95
CA MET A 205 4.40 -7.36 -0.35
C MET A 205 4.50 -6.30 -1.47
N ILE A 206 4.92 -5.08 -1.12
CA ILE A 206 5.15 -3.97 -2.06
C ILE A 206 6.64 -3.84 -2.32
N LYS A 207 6.99 -3.46 -3.54
CA LYS A 207 8.39 -3.29 -3.99
C LYS A 207 8.50 -2.06 -4.86
N ASP A 208 9.71 -1.51 -4.92
CA ASP A 208 10.04 -0.44 -5.85
C ASP A 208 9.08 0.76 -5.81
N ALA A 209 8.50 1.05 -4.65
CA ALA A 209 7.64 2.21 -4.47
C ALA A 209 8.47 3.49 -4.61
N TYR A 210 7.96 4.44 -5.39
CA TYR A 210 8.62 5.73 -5.60
C TYR A 210 7.60 6.85 -5.78
N VAL A 211 8.06 8.07 -5.55
CA VAL A 211 7.39 9.31 -5.94
C VAL A 211 8.41 10.21 -6.65
N ARG A 212 7.99 10.83 -7.74
CA ARG A 212 8.77 11.86 -8.44
C ARG A 212 7.90 13.08 -8.70
N ILE A 213 8.43 14.25 -8.36
CA ILE A 213 7.77 15.53 -8.57
C ILE A 213 8.30 16.13 -9.87
N LEU A 214 7.41 16.34 -10.82
CA LEU A 214 7.72 16.95 -12.10
C LEU A 214 7.21 18.39 -12.14
N ASN A 215 7.93 19.26 -12.84
CA ASN A 215 7.37 20.53 -13.29
C ASN A 215 6.34 20.25 -14.38
N TYR A 216 5.10 20.70 -14.19
CA TYR A 216 4.00 20.38 -15.10
C TYR A 216 4.21 20.95 -16.51
N SER A 217 4.85 22.12 -16.65
CA SER A 217 4.94 22.81 -17.93
C SER A 217 5.87 22.14 -18.95
N ASN A 218 6.93 21.50 -18.47
CA ASN A 218 7.99 20.92 -19.32
C ASN A 218 8.29 19.45 -19.00
N ASN A 219 7.58 18.84 -18.04
CA ASN A 219 7.81 17.49 -17.53
C ASN A 219 9.24 17.22 -17.00
N SER A 220 10.02 18.26 -16.65
CA SER A 220 11.34 18.07 -16.04
C SER A 220 11.19 17.62 -14.59
N GLU A 221 11.93 16.59 -14.18
CA GLU A 221 11.94 16.15 -12.78
C GLU A 221 12.57 17.20 -11.87
N LEU A 222 11.87 17.55 -10.79
CA LEU A 222 12.33 18.47 -9.75
C LEU A 222 13.01 17.71 -8.61
N VAL A 223 12.43 16.58 -8.21
CA VAL A 223 12.95 15.69 -7.16
C VAL A 223 12.29 14.32 -7.28
N SER A 224 13.00 13.27 -6.90
CA SER A 224 12.47 11.91 -6.80
C SER A 224 12.92 11.22 -5.52
N PHE A 225 12.08 10.34 -5.01
CA PHE A 225 12.36 9.50 -3.84
C PHE A 225 11.88 8.08 -4.12
N LYS A 226 12.78 7.12 -3.98
CA LYS A 226 12.46 5.69 -4.01
C LYS A 226 12.57 5.14 -2.59
N MET A 227 11.56 4.38 -2.19
CA MET A 227 11.55 3.69 -0.90
C MET A 227 12.43 2.43 -0.94
N ASP A 228 13.16 2.24 0.15
CA ASP A 228 14.00 1.10 0.47
C ASP A 228 13.49 0.28 1.66
N GLU A 229 12.61 0.86 2.48
CA GLU A 229 12.05 0.26 3.69
C GLU A 229 10.61 -0.24 3.50
N TYR A 230 10.39 -1.54 3.74
CA TYR A 230 9.11 -2.24 3.62
C TYR A 230 8.95 -3.21 4.79
N TYR A 231 7.80 -3.20 5.47
CA TYR A 231 7.61 -3.93 6.73
C TYR A 231 6.29 -4.69 6.79
N GLU A 232 6.29 -5.85 7.44
CA GLU A 232 5.11 -6.71 7.59
C GLU A 232 4.00 -6.12 8.46
N ASN A 233 4.35 -5.22 9.39
CA ASN A 233 3.41 -4.57 10.29
C ASN A 233 2.85 -3.25 9.73
N VAL A 234 3.17 -2.89 8.49
CA VAL A 234 2.76 -1.64 7.85
C VAL A 234 1.71 -1.91 6.78
N THR A 235 0.61 -1.18 6.82
CA THR A 235 -0.53 -1.31 5.89
C THR A 235 -0.79 -0.03 5.09
N SER A 236 -0.15 1.08 5.48
CA SER A 236 -0.14 2.34 4.73
C SER A 236 1.16 3.11 4.93
N MET A 237 1.48 4.00 3.99
CA MET A 237 2.77 4.66 3.90
C MET A 237 2.64 6.11 3.46
N MET A 238 3.06 7.06 4.31
CA MET A 238 3.34 8.42 3.87
C MET A 238 4.64 8.41 3.07
N ILE A 239 4.55 8.44 1.75
CA ILE A 239 5.73 8.36 0.88
C ILE A 239 6.46 9.71 0.81
N GLY A 240 5.71 10.82 0.77
CA GLY A 240 6.29 12.16 0.71
C GLY A 240 5.25 13.25 0.95
N GLU A 241 5.72 14.47 1.17
CA GLU A 241 4.87 15.65 1.33
C GLU A 241 5.43 16.85 0.59
N VAL A 242 4.53 17.69 0.07
CA VAL A 242 4.84 19.03 -0.44
C VAL A 242 4.36 20.03 0.58
N TYR A 243 5.22 20.94 1.04
CA TYR A 243 4.88 21.87 2.12
C TYR A 243 5.46 23.25 1.88
N LEU A 244 4.73 24.26 2.38
CA LEU A 244 5.11 25.66 2.30
C LEU A 244 6.00 26.01 3.50
N HIS A 245 7.18 26.55 3.22
CA HIS A 245 8.12 27.00 4.25
C HIS A 245 8.74 28.33 3.84
N ASN A 246 8.55 29.36 4.65
CA ASN A 246 9.04 30.73 4.39
C ASN A 246 8.70 31.21 2.97
N GLY A 247 7.45 31.01 2.55
CA GLY A 247 6.95 31.41 1.23
C GLY A 247 7.40 30.52 0.05
N ASN A 248 8.17 29.46 0.30
CA ASN A 248 8.67 28.57 -0.73
C ASN A 248 8.11 27.16 -0.56
N TRP A 249 7.67 26.56 -1.66
CA TRP A 249 7.25 25.15 -1.67
C TRP A 249 8.47 24.23 -1.71
N LYS A 250 8.42 23.20 -0.88
CA LYS A 250 9.48 22.21 -0.71
C LYS A 250 8.86 20.82 -0.73
N PHE A 251 9.62 19.84 -1.16
CA PHE A 251 9.32 18.42 -0.99
C PHE A 251 10.09 17.87 0.22
N ASN A 252 9.46 16.97 0.96
CA ASN A 252 10.10 16.19 2.02
C ASN A 252 9.85 14.71 1.72
N ALA A 253 10.93 13.94 1.58
CA ALA A 253 10.84 12.48 1.46
C ALA A 253 10.55 11.88 2.83
N VAL A 254 9.37 11.28 3.01
CA VAL A 254 8.90 10.86 4.34
C VAL A 254 9.16 9.38 4.59
N GLY A 255 8.63 8.49 3.74
CA GLY A 255 8.81 7.04 3.86
C GLY A 255 8.41 6.48 5.24
N ASN A 256 7.38 7.02 5.89
CA ASN A 256 6.93 6.56 7.20
C ASN A 256 5.68 5.69 7.08
N GLY A 257 5.84 4.42 7.44
CA GLY A 257 4.76 3.44 7.45
C GLY A 257 3.98 3.43 8.75
N VAL A 258 2.69 3.12 8.68
CA VAL A 258 1.82 2.91 9.84
C VAL A 258 0.95 1.68 9.67
N SER A 259 0.55 1.08 10.79
CA SER A 259 -0.48 0.05 10.83
C SER A 259 -1.86 0.70 10.98
N LYS A 260 -2.27 1.43 9.94
CA LYS A 260 -3.59 2.02 9.78
C LYS A 260 -4.04 1.81 8.34
N ASP A 261 -5.31 1.57 8.13
CA ASP A 261 -5.95 1.64 6.81
C ASP A 261 -6.22 3.10 6.42
N LEU A 262 -6.90 3.29 5.27
CA LEU A 262 -7.28 4.61 4.82
C LEU A 262 -8.19 5.33 5.84
N ALA A 263 -9.11 4.61 6.48
CA ALA A 263 -10.00 5.17 7.49
C ALA A 263 -9.23 5.71 8.70
N GLY A 264 -8.24 4.97 9.18
CA GLY A 264 -7.35 5.41 10.24
C GLY A 264 -6.52 6.64 9.87
N LEU A 265 -6.13 6.79 8.59
CA LEU A 265 -5.45 7.97 8.07
C LEU A 265 -6.39 9.17 7.94
N CYS A 266 -7.63 8.97 7.51
CA CYS A 266 -8.68 9.99 7.53
C CYS A 266 -8.83 10.58 8.94
N GLY A 267 -8.98 9.73 9.97
CA GLY A 267 -9.00 10.19 11.36
C GLY A 267 -7.70 10.88 11.81
N LEU A 268 -6.53 10.40 11.34
CA LEU A 268 -5.24 11.03 11.62
C LEU A 268 -5.16 12.45 11.04
N TYR A 269 -5.75 12.71 9.87
CA TYR A 269 -5.74 14.01 9.21
C TYR A 269 -7.01 14.84 9.41
N GLY A 270 -7.98 14.34 10.17
CA GLY A 270 -9.18 15.09 10.56
C GLY A 270 -10.33 15.03 9.55
N VAL A 271 -10.28 14.10 8.60
CA VAL A 271 -11.43 13.76 7.76
C VAL A 271 -12.44 12.98 8.59
N GLN A 272 -13.69 13.43 8.63
CA GLN A 272 -14.79 12.71 9.23
C GLN A 272 -15.35 11.69 8.24
N ILE A 273 -15.46 10.45 8.70
CA ILE A 273 -16.11 9.38 7.95
C ILE A 273 -17.50 9.22 8.58
N VAL A 274 -18.53 9.47 7.77
CA VAL A 274 -19.94 9.33 8.15
C VAL A 274 -20.50 7.98 7.72
#